data_AF-A0A4Y4F362-F1
#
_entry.id   AF-A0A4Y4F362-F1
#
_cell.length_a   1.000
_cell.length_b   1.000
_cell.length_c   1.000
_cell.angle_alpha   90.00
_cell.angle_beta   90.00
_cell.angle_gamma   90.00
#
_symmetry.space_group_name_H-M   'P 1'
#
loop_
_entity.id
_entity.type
_entity.pdbx_description
1 polymer ?
#
loop_
_entity_poly.entity_id
_entity_poly.type
_entity_poly.pdbx_seq_one_letter_code
_entity_poly.pdbx_strand_id
1 'polypeptide(L)'
;MNATDHGLANAAALDLSDIVDTERYPLHRPDDPGLLETIETARAHLDREGCVVLRGFLREDRLERVREESARMAETSFYNTREVNAYFTADDPELPESDPRRLFMTRTSGFVTRDMITADTLMHRLYVSSAMKSLVQRCLGESRIYEYADPYAGLVLNVLPDGTEQPWHYDTNEFIVTMMTQQPEDGGVFEYCPNIRNPRDENYDGVGAVIRGEETERVQRLDLRPGDLQLFKGRFSLHRVTRVQGDTPRLTAIFAYSQAPDVVGRLERTRQLYGRVSEQHMLAEERREKRTDGLID
;
A
#
# COMPACT_ATOMS: atom_id res chain seq x y z
N MET A 1 -12.91 1.46 35.29
CA MET A 1 -13.16 2.02 33.95
C MET A 1 -12.12 3.09 33.72
N ASN A 2 -10.98 2.72 33.15
CA ASN A 2 -10.00 3.71 32.71
C ASN A 2 -10.58 4.37 31.46
N ALA A 3 -10.84 5.67 31.52
CA ALA A 3 -11.08 6.46 30.34
C ALA A 3 -9.80 6.38 29.50
N THR A 4 -9.83 5.56 28.46
CA THR A 4 -8.79 5.51 27.44
C THR A 4 -8.81 6.87 26.75
N ASP A 5 -7.74 7.63 26.98
CA ASP A 5 -7.46 8.88 26.27
C ASP A 5 -7.23 8.54 24.79
N HIS A 6 -8.30 8.54 24.01
CA HIS A 6 -8.23 8.34 22.57
C HIS A 6 -7.97 9.70 21.93
N GLY A 7 -6.69 10.06 21.79
CA GLY A 7 -6.31 11.23 21.01
C GLY A 7 -6.91 11.14 19.61
N LEU A 8 -7.52 12.23 19.13
CA LEU A 8 -8.02 12.32 17.77
C LEU A 8 -6.86 12.57 16.79
N ALA A 9 -7.07 12.25 15.52
CA ALA A 9 -6.15 12.54 14.44
C ALA A 9 -5.87 14.05 14.39
N ASN A 10 -4.58 14.40 14.43
CA ASN A 10 -4.11 15.78 14.41
C ASN A 10 -3.03 15.92 13.33
N ALA A 11 -3.35 16.64 12.26
CA ALA A 11 -2.42 16.82 11.14
C ALA A 11 -1.14 17.58 11.52
N ALA A 12 -1.19 18.40 12.56
CA ALA A 12 -0.03 19.14 13.08
C ALA A 12 0.81 18.33 14.07
N ALA A 13 0.44 17.08 14.39
CA ALA A 13 1.17 16.27 15.34
C ALA A 13 2.61 16.02 14.85
N LEU A 14 3.57 16.43 15.69
CA LEU A 14 5.01 16.18 15.55
C LEU A 14 5.50 15.09 16.51
N ASP A 15 4.72 14.81 17.55
CA ASP A 15 4.98 13.73 18.50
C ASP A 15 3.95 12.62 18.30
N LEU A 16 4.47 11.41 18.13
CA LEU A 16 3.73 10.16 18.00
C LEU A 16 4.26 9.13 19.00
N SER A 17 4.93 9.56 20.08
CA SER A 17 5.54 8.69 21.09
C SER A 17 4.54 7.76 21.79
N ASP A 18 3.25 8.08 21.73
CA ASP A 18 2.17 7.22 22.22
C ASP A 18 1.76 6.13 21.21
N ILE A 19 2.21 6.18 19.95
CA ILE A 19 1.88 5.23 18.87
C ILE A 19 3.11 4.50 18.32
N VAL A 20 4.18 5.25 18.02
CA VAL A 20 5.42 4.81 17.35
C VAL A 20 6.50 4.49 18.38
N ASP A 21 7.32 3.48 18.11
CA ASP A 21 8.54 3.22 18.87
C ASP A 21 9.54 4.36 18.61
N THR A 22 9.44 5.42 19.42
CA THR A 22 10.29 6.61 19.29
C THR A 22 11.65 6.47 19.95
N GLU A 23 11.93 5.34 20.61
CA GLU A 23 13.30 4.98 20.99
C GLU A 23 14.07 4.55 19.74
N ARG A 24 13.42 3.78 18.85
CA ARG A 24 14.00 3.36 17.56
C ARG A 24 13.84 4.40 16.45
N TYR A 25 12.70 5.10 16.42
CA TYR A 25 12.34 6.07 15.38
C TYR A 25 11.95 7.41 16.04
N PRO A 26 12.91 8.24 16.48
CA PRO A 26 12.62 9.45 17.26
C PRO A 26 12.02 10.58 16.41
N LEU A 27 10.78 10.41 15.93
CA LEU A 27 10.13 11.32 14.98
C LEU A 27 9.94 12.76 15.49
N HIS A 28 9.88 12.93 16.81
CA HIS A 28 9.83 14.23 17.48
C HIS A 28 11.18 14.98 17.48
N ARG A 29 12.27 14.31 17.09
CA ARG A 29 13.63 14.84 16.93
C ARG A 29 14.10 14.57 15.49
N PRO A 30 13.68 15.36 14.49
CA PRO A 30 13.98 15.10 13.09
C PRO A 30 15.48 15.11 12.75
N ASP A 31 16.30 15.78 13.56
CA ASP A 31 17.76 15.86 13.40
C ASP A 31 18.51 14.83 14.27
N ASP A 32 17.81 13.89 14.91
CA ASP A 32 18.43 12.82 15.68
C ASP A 32 19.32 11.94 14.77
N PRO A 33 20.60 11.72 15.11
CA PRO A 33 21.52 10.95 14.26
C PRO A 33 21.01 9.54 13.91
N GLY A 34 20.33 8.86 14.84
CA GLY A 34 19.80 7.52 14.59
C GLY A 34 18.63 7.53 13.60
N LEU A 35 17.80 8.59 13.64
CA LEU A 35 16.75 8.79 12.64
C LEU A 35 17.35 9.11 11.27
N LEU A 36 18.40 9.96 11.21
CA LEU A 36 19.10 10.26 9.96
C LEU A 36 19.68 9.01 9.32
N GLU A 37 20.35 8.16 10.09
CA GLU A 37 20.90 6.89 9.62
C GLU A 37 19.81 5.93 9.13
N THR A 38 18.68 5.86 9.83
CA THR A 38 17.51 5.07 9.41
C THR A 38 16.98 5.55 8.05
N ILE A 39 16.88 6.87 7.85
CA ILE A 39 16.40 7.46 6.59
C ILE A 39 17.36 7.17 5.44
N GLU A 40 18.66 7.33 5.66
CA GLU A 40 19.67 7.04 4.63
C GLU A 40 19.70 5.55 4.27
N THR A 41 19.57 4.67 5.26
CA THR A 41 19.41 3.23 5.05
C THR A 41 18.15 2.95 4.24
N ALA A 42 17.02 3.56 4.59
CA ALA A 42 15.76 3.40 3.88
C ALA A 42 15.85 3.83 2.41
N ARG A 43 16.49 4.98 2.13
CA ARG A 43 16.76 5.44 0.76
C ARG A 43 17.57 4.43 -0.02
N ALA A 44 18.70 3.97 0.54
CA ALA A 44 19.56 2.99 -0.13
C ALA A 44 18.84 1.67 -0.44
N HIS A 45 17.97 1.21 0.46
CA HIS A 45 17.13 0.02 0.23
C HIS A 45 16.06 0.27 -0.84
N LEU A 46 15.39 1.42 -0.81
CA LEU A 46 14.39 1.79 -1.82
C LEU A 46 15.00 1.96 -3.22
N ASP A 47 16.24 2.45 -3.32
CA ASP A 47 16.90 2.63 -4.61
C ASP A 47 17.43 1.31 -5.19
N ARG A 48 17.91 0.41 -4.33
CA ARG A 48 18.44 -0.89 -4.77
C ARG A 48 17.34 -1.93 -5.01
N GLU A 49 16.42 -2.06 -4.06
CA GLU A 49 15.43 -3.14 -4.02
C GLU A 49 14.00 -2.64 -4.28
N GLY A 50 13.76 -1.33 -4.39
CA GLY A 50 12.40 -0.80 -4.49
C GLY A 50 11.56 -1.00 -3.22
N CYS A 51 12.14 -1.48 -2.12
CA CYS A 51 11.40 -1.76 -0.89
C CYS A 51 12.27 -1.55 0.36
N VAL A 52 11.65 -1.05 1.43
CA VAL A 52 12.22 -1.06 2.79
C VAL A 52 11.12 -1.38 3.80
N VAL A 53 11.50 -2.06 4.88
CA VAL A 53 10.63 -2.31 6.03
C VAL A 53 11.25 -1.72 7.29
N LEU A 54 10.58 -0.75 7.90
CA LEU A 54 10.90 -0.23 9.22
C LEU A 54 10.26 -1.15 10.26
N ARG A 55 11.09 -2.05 10.79
CA ARG A 55 10.66 -3.11 11.71
C ARG A 55 10.24 -2.57 13.07
N GLY A 56 9.15 -3.10 13.63
CA GLY A 56 8.64 -2.69 14.94
C GLY A 56 8.38 -1.18 15.00
N PHE A 57 7.86 -0.61 13.91
CA PHE A 57 7.58 0.83 13.84
C PHE A 57 6.49 1.24 14.82
N LEU A 58 5.41 0.46 14.86
CA LEU A 58 4.38 0.60 15.88
C LEU A 58 4.89 0.04 17.22
N ARG A 59 4.57 0.72 18.33
CA ARG A 59 4.90 0.21 19.66
C ARG A 59 4.24 -1.14 19.91
N GLU A 60 4.95 -2.01 20.63
CA GLU A 60 4.45 -3.33 21.00
C GLU A 60 3.14 -3.25 21.81
N ASP A 61 3.03 -2.28 22.73
CA ASP A 61 1.83 -2.03 23.53
C ASP A 61 0.63 -1.47 22.74
N ARG A 62 0.79 -1.23 21.43
CA ARG A 62 -0.27 -0.78 20.51
C ARG A 62 -0.68 -1.82 19.48
N LEU A 63 0.04 -2.94 19.36
CA LEU A 63 -0.25 -3.98 18.38
C LEU A 63 -1.67 -4.54 18.55
N GLU A 64 -2.06 -4.85 19.80
CA GLU A 64 -3.38 -5.40 20.06
C GLU A 64 -4.50 -4.40 19.74
N ARG A 65 -4.30 -3.13 20.09
CA ARG A 65 -5.26 -2.07 19.78
C ARG A 65 -5.45 -1.90 18.27
N VAL A 66 -4.38 -1.84 17.48
CA VAL A 66 -4.51 -1.67 16.02
C VAL A 66 -5.17 -2.90 15.37
N ARG A 67 -4.91 -4.09 15.92
CA ARG A 67 -5.54 -5.35 15.49
C ARG A 67 -7.05 -5.32 15.73
N GLU A 68 -7.50 -4.97 16.95
CA GLU A 68 -8.91 -4.85 17.30
C GLU A 68 -9.64 -3.77 16.50
N GLU A 69 -9.04 -2.58 16.35
CA GLU A 69 -9.57 -1.50 15.51
C GLU A 69 -9.75 -1.98 14.05
N SER A 70 -8.72 -2.64 13.50
CA SER A 70 -8.75 -3.16 12.12
C SER A 70 -9.79 -4.26 11.93
N ALA A 71 -9.86 -5.22 12.85
CA ALA A 71 -10.80 -6.34 12.78
C ALA A 71 -12.26 -5.85 12.80
N ARG A 72 -12.56 -4.88 13.66
CA ARG A 72 -13.91 -4.28 13.73
C ARG A 72 -14.27 -3.53 12.45
N MET A 73 -13.32 -2.79 11.88
CA MET A 73 -13.55 -2.10 10.59
C MET A 73 -13.73 -3.10 9.44
N ALA A 74 -13.01 -4.21 9.45
CA ALA A 74 -13.03 -5.22 8.40
C ALA A 74 -14.44 -5.79 8.12
N GLU A 75 -15.34 -5.77 9.11
CA GLU A 75 -16.76 -6.17 8.96
C GLU A 75 -17.52 -5.30 7.94
N THR A 76 -17.04 -4.09 7.67
CA THR A 76 -17.66 -3.13 6.73
C THR A 76 -17.03 -3.17 5.33
N SER A 77 -16.15 -4.13 5.07
CA SER A 77 -15.39 -4.21 3.82
C SER A 77 -16.31 -4.44 2.62
N PHE A 78 -16.06 -3.69 1.55
CA PHE A 78 -16.62 -4.01 0.24
C PHE A 78 -15.70 -5.01 -0.47
N TYR A 79 -16.30 -6.08 -0.99
CA TYR A 79 -15.59 -7.12 -1.73
C TYR A 79 -15.94 -7.12 -3.21
N ASN A 80 -14.93 -7.30 -4.05
CA ASN A 80 -15.11 -7.54 -5.48
C ASN A 80 -14.11 -8.59 -5.98
N THR A 81 -14.61 -9.57 -6.74
CA THR A 81 -13.79 -10.62 -7.37
C THR A 81 -13.92 -10.54 -8.89
N ARG A 82 -12.79 -10.64 -9.59
CA ARG A 82 -12.72 -10.57 -11.05
C ARG A 82 -11.41 -11.14 -11.58
N GLU A 83 -11.40 -11.45 -12.86
CA GLU A 83 -10.19 -11.78 -13.59
C GLU A 83 -9.46 -10.51 -14.02
N VAL A 84 -8.15 -10.47 -13.78
CA VAL A 84 -7.26 -9.36 -14.19
C VAL A 84 -5.92 -9.92 -14.67
N ASN A 85 -5.27 -9.23 -15.61
CA ASN A 85 -3.84 -9.43 -15.84
C ASN A 85 -3.02 -8.44 -14.98
N ALA A 86 -1.68 -8.58 -14.99
CA ALA A 86 -0.79 -7.74 -14.19
C ALA A 86 -0.83 -6.24 -14.52
N TYR A 87 -1.40 -5.87 -15.66
CA TYR A 87 -1.51 -4.51 -16.19
C TYR A 87 -2.93 -3.95 -16.14
N PHE A 88 -3.90 -4.72 -15.64
CA PHE A 88 -5.33 -4.37 -15.64
C PHE A 88 -5.91 -3.98 -17.01
N THR A 89 -5.37 -4.53 -18.10
CA THR A 89 -5.89 -4.29 -19.46
C THR A 89 -6.96 -5.29 -19.86
N ALA A 90 -7.69 -4.97 -20.93
CA ALA A 90 -8.47 -5.98 -21.66
C ALA A 90 -7.53 -7.03 -22.31
N ASP A 91 -8.09 -8.19 -22.65
CA ASP A 91 -7.39 -9.18 -23.47
C ASP A 91 -7.16 -8.61 -24.87
N ASP A 92 -6.02 -8.98 -25.46
CA ASP A 92 -5.65 -8.62 -26.83
C ASP A 92 -5.25 -9.91 -27.56
N PRO A 93 -6.19 -10.52 -28.32
CA PRO A 93 -5.94 -11.76 -29.04
C PRO A 93 -4.85 -11.69 -30.12
N GLU A 94 -4.39 -10.50 -30.49
CA GLU A 94 -3.28 -10.33 -31.45
C GLU A 94 -1.91 -10.60 -30.79
N LEU A 95 -1.83 -10.61 -29.46
CA LEU A 95 -0.61 -10.93 -28.72
C LEU A 95 -0.45 -12.45 -28.53
N PRO A 96 0.81 -12.95 -28.38
CA PRO A 96 1.06 -14.35 -28.03
C PRO A 96 0.34 -14.76 -26.74
N GLU A 97 -0.14 -16.01 -26.66
CA GLU A 97 -0.81 -16.52 -25.44
C GLU A 97 0.07 -16.47 -24.18
N SER A 98 1.39 -16.48 -24.36
CA SER A 98 2.38 -16.34 -23.29
C SER A 98 2.64 -14.90 -22.85
N ASP A 99 2.09 -13.90 -23.54
CA ASP A 99 2.25 -12.50 -23.17
C ASP A 99 1.53 -12.23 -21.83
N PRO A 100 2.18 -11.60 -20.84
CA PRO A 100 1.59 -11.38 -19.52
C PRO A 100 0.32 -10.52 -19.53
N ARG A 101 0.05 -9.76 -20.60
CA ARG A 101 -1.22 -9.03 -20.79
C ARG A 101 -2.38 -9.96 -21.14
N ARG A 102 -2.11 -11.20 -21.53
CA ARG A 102 -3.10 -12.25 -21.78
C ARG A 102 -3.22 -13.27 -20.65
N LEU A 103 -2.39 -13.16 -19.62
CA LEU A 103 -2.40 -14.04 -18.45
C LEU A 103 -3.32 -13.46 -17.37
N PHE A 104 -4.57 -13.92 -17.36
CA PHE A 104 -5.57 -13.51 -16.37
C PHE A 104 -5.47 -14.35 -15.10
N MET A 105 -5.62 -13.69 -13.97
CA MET A 105 -5.59 -14.24 -12.62
C MET A 105 -6.80 -13.73 -11.84
N THR A 106 -7.35 -14.56 -10.97
CA THR A 106 -8.42 -14.16 -10.06
C THR A 106 -7.90 -13.18 -9.02
N ARG A 107 -8.53 -12.01 -8.93
CA ARG A 107 -8.25 -11.00 -7.92
C ARG A 107 -9.46 -10.80 -7.03
N THR A 108 -9.26 -10.89 -5.71
CA THR A 108 -10.25 -10.45 -4.72
C THR A 108 -9.77 -9.15 -4.08
N SER A 109 -10.61 -8.13 -4.12
CA SER A 109 -10.39 -6.84 -3.46
C SER A 109 -11.34 -6.71 -2.29
N GLY A 110 -10.82 -6.72 -1.06
CA GLY A 110 -11.56 -6.32 0.13
C GLY A 110 -11.01 -5.00 0.66
N PHE A 111 -11.85 -3.98 0.79
CA PHE A 111 -11.42 -2.67 1.29
C PHE A 111 -12.44 -2.01 2.22
N VAL A 112 -11.92 -1.43 3.31
CA VAL A 112 -12.58 -0.34 4.06
C VAL A 112 -11.99 0.98 3.58
N THR A 113 -12.85 1.93 3.27
CA THR A 113 -12.49 3.21 2.62
C THR A 113 -12.25 4.32 3.64
N ARG A 114 -11.50 5.34 3.23
CA ARG A 114 -11.03 6.45 4.07
C ARG A 114 -12.12 7.14 4.90
N ASP A 115 -13.28 7.36 4.30
CA ASP A 115 -14.45 8.00 4.92
C ASP A 115 -15.14 7.12 5.99
N MET A 116 -14.81 5.83 6.03
CA MET A 116 -15.29 4.89 7.05
C MET A 116 -14.29 4.74 8.22
N ILE A 117 -13.09 5.31 8.13
CA ILE A 117 -12.03 5.19 9.15
C ILE A 117 -12.05 6.43 10.06
N THR A 118 -12.49 6.23 11.31
CA THR A 118 -12.69 7.31 12.28
C THR A 118 -11.37 7.93 12.75
N ALA A 119 -11.45 9.18 13.23
CA ALA A 119 -10.28 9.99 13.60
C ALA A 119 -9.54 9.50 14.85
N ASP A 120 -10.16 8.68 15.68
CA ASP A 120 -9.57 8.11 16.90
C ASP A 120 -8.73 6.85 16.64
N THR A 121 -8.83 6.24 15.45
CA THR A 121 -8.03 5.07 15.07
C THR A 121 -6.54 5.40 14.98
N LEU A 122 -5.68 4.46 15.37
CA LEU A 122 -4.23 4.65 15.32
C LEU A 122 -3.73 4.92 13.90
N MET A 123 -4.27 4.20 12.90
CA MET A 123 -3.89 4.39 11.50
C MET A 123 -4.26 5.78 10.97
N HIS A 124 -5.39 6.35 11.35
CA HIS A 124 -5.75 7.71 10.94
C HIS A 124 -4.84 8.74 11.60
N ARG A 125 -4.58 8.60 12.91
CA ARG A 125 -3.63 9.48 13.63
C ARG A 125 -2.24 9.48 12.99
N LEU A 126 -1.73 8.30 12.60
CA LEU A 126 -0.49 8.17 11.85
C LEU A 126 -0.57 8.89 10.50
N TYR A 127 -1.58 8.54 9.69
CA TYR A 127 -1.72 8.99 8.30
C TYR A 127 -1.61 10.52 8.13
N VAL A 128 -2.35 11.27 8.96
CA VAL A 128 -2.46 12.72 8.80
C VAL A 128 -1.30 13.49 9.46
N SER A 129 -0.57 12.87 10.38
CA SER A 129 0.42 13.55 11.21
C SER A 129 1.59 14.12 10.40
N SER A 130 2.09 15.27 10.82
CA SER A 130 3.27 15.89 10.20
C SER A 130 4.54 15.05 10.43
N ALA A 131 4.64 14.37 11.58
CA ALA A 131 5.73 13.43 11.88
C ALA A 131 5.81 12.28 10.87
N MET A 132 4.70 11.59 10.60
CA MET A 132 4.64 10.49 9.64
C MET A 132 4.97 10.97 8.22
N LYS A 133 4.36 12.08 7.79
CA LYS A 133 4.62 12.66 6.47
C LYS A 133 6.09 13.04 6.31
N SER A 134 6.71 13.62 7.33
CA SER A 134 8.13 13.97 7.30
C SER A 134 9.02 12.73 7.16
N LEU A 135 8.74 11.66 7.92
CA LEU A 135 9.47 10.40 7.79
C LEU A 135 9.36 9.83 6.38
N VAL A 136 8.13 9.65 5.88
CA VAL A 136 7.88 9.06 4.55
C VAL A 136 8.53 9.89 3.45
N GLN A 137 8.34 11.22 3.48
CA GLN A 137 8.96 12.13 2.52
C GLN A 137 10.47 11.93 2.48
N ARG A 138 11.11 11.91 3.66
CA ARG A 138 12.56 11.82 3.76
C ARG A 138 13.06 10.45 3.31
N CYS A 139 12.43 9.36 3.73
CA CYS A 139 12.79 8.01 3.27
C CYS A 139 12.69 7.85 1.75
N LEU A 140 11.68 8.47 1.11
CA LEU A 140 11.52 8.42 -0.35
C LEU A 140 12.49 9.35 -1.11
N GLY A 141 13.15 10.28 -0.42
CA GLY A 141 13.99 11.30 -1.05
C GLY A 141 13.18 12.43 -1.70
N GLU A 142 11.91 12.56 -1.35
CA GLU A 142 11.00 13.53 -1.98
C GLU A 142 11.16 14.94 -1.41
N SER A 143 11.00 15.94 -2.28
CA SER A 143 10.98 17.34 -1.85
C SER A 143 9.74 17.66 -1.00
N ARG A 144 8.62 16.99 -1.30
CA ARG A 144 7.35 17.13 -0.61
C ARG A 144 6.45 15.95 -0.92
N ILE A 145 5.61 15.60 0.05
CA ILE A 145 4.47 14.69 -0.17
C ILE A 145 3.19 15.33 0.37
N TYR A 146 2.06 14.86 -0.16
CA TYR A 146 0.71 15.24 0.22
C TYR A 146 -0.07 13.98 0.56
N GLU A 147 -1.03 14.09 1.48
CA GLU A 147 -2.09 13.08 1.61
C GLU A 147 -2.79 12.94 0.27
N TYR A 148 -3.09 11.70 -0.15
CA TYR A 148 -3.85 11.48 -1.37
C TYR A 148 -5.26 12.05 -1.18
N ALA A 149 -5.63 13.01 -2.03
CA ALA A 149 -6.82 13.84 -1.85
C ALA A 149 -8.13 13.10 -2.16
N ASP A 150 -8.03 11.88 -2.69
CA ASP A 150 -9.16 11.00 -2.93
C ASP A 150 -9.93 10.72 -1.63
N PRO A 151 -11.26 10.91 -1.62
CA PRO A 151 -12.06 10.79 -0.42
C PRO A 151 -12.20 9.35 0.08
N TYR A 152 -11.84 8.34 -0.73
CA TYR A 152 -11.93 6.93 -0.39
C TYR A 152 -10.56 6.26 -0.28
N ALA A 153 -9.59 6.65 -1.10
CA ALA A 153 -8.32 5.95 -1.24
C ALA A 153 -7.16 6.51 -0.40
N GLY A 154 -7.32 7.65 0.29
CA GLY A 154 -6.24 8.26 1.09
C GLY A 154 -5.68 7.37 2.20
N LEU A 155 -6.58 6.67 2.90
CA LEU A 155 -6.25 5.69 3.92
C LEU A 155 -7.26 4.57 3.78
N VAL A 156 -6.80 3.35 3.53
CA VAL A 156 -7.70 2.18 3.39
C VAL A 156 -7.19 1.02 4.22
N LEU A 157 -8.12 0.18 4.67
CA LEU A 157 -7.79 -1.13 5.20
C LEU A 157 -8.04 -2.16 4.10
N ASN A 158 -6.98 -2.82 3.63
CA ASN A 158 -7.13 -4.00 2.79
C ASN A 158 -7.43 -5.22 3.65
N VAL A 159 -8.44 -5.98 3.24
CA VAL A 159 -8.95 -7.16 3.95
C VAL A 159 -8.92 -8.34 3.00
N LEU A 160 -8.17 -9.37 3.39
CA LEU A 160 -8.02 -10.62 2.64
C LEU A 160 -8.37 -11.80 3.56
N PRO A 161 -9.62 -12.29 3.53
CA PRO A 161 -10.05 -13.52 4.21
C PRO A 161 -9.44 -14.79 3.59
N ASP A 162 -9.75 -15.94 4.20
CA ASP A 162 -9.37 -17.26 3.69
C ASP A 162 -9.65 -17.41 2.19
N GLY A 163 -8.69 -17.98 1.47
CA GLY A 163 -8.80 -18.27 0.05
C GLY A 163 -8.69 -17.08 -0.89
N THR A 164 -8.50 -15.86 -0.37
CA THR A 164 -8.33 -14.65 -1.18
C THR A 164 -6.85 -14.33 -1.43
N GLU A 165 -6.58 -13.63 -2.54
CA GLU A 165 -5.25 -13.17 -2.91
C GLU A 165 -5.30 -11.85 -3.68
N GLN A 166 -4.15 -11.16 -3.70
CA GLN A 166 -3.90 -10.10 -4.67
C GLN A 166 -2.88 -10.65 -5.66
N PRO A 167 -3.27 -10.97 -6.91
CA PRO A 167 -2.37 -11.61 -7.86
C PRO A 167 -1.26 -10.65 -8.30
N TRP A 168 -0.34 -11.15 -9.13
CA TRP A 168 0.73 -10.32 -9.69
C TRP A 168 0.16 -9.09 -10.38
N HIS A 169 0.63 -7.90 -9.97
CA HIS A 169 0.23 -6.63 -10.54
C HIS A 169 1.31 -5.56 -10.36
N TYR A 170 1.08 -4.42 -11.01
CA TYR A 170 1.80 -3.18 -10.75
C TYR A 170 0.88 -2.16 -10.06
N ASP A 171 1.52 -1.27 -9.30
CA ASP A 171 0.84 -0.09 -8.77
C ASP A 171 0.88 1.05 -9.77
N THR A 172 -0.20 1.82 -9.80
CA THR A 172 -0.27 3.07 -10.57
C THR A 172 0.44 4.23 -9.87
N ASN A 173 0.54 4.17 -8.54
CA ASN A 173 1.28 5.13 -7.74
C ASN A 173 2.78 4.83 -7.79
N GLU A 174 3.61 5.87 -7.71
CA GLU A 174 5.08 5.71 -7.73
C GLU A 174 5.58 4.93 -6.52
N PHE A 175 4.91 5.10 -5.38
CA PHE A 175 5.18 4.38 -4.15
C PHE A 175 3.89 4.14 -3.35
N ILE A 176 3.97 3.18 -2.43
CA ILE A 176 2.92 2.85 -1.48
C ILE A 176 3.55 2.70 -0.09
N VAL A 177 2.80 3.11 0.93
CA VAL A 177 3.18 2.93 2.33
C VAL A 177 2.13 2.04 2.98
N THR A 178 2.56 0.95 3.60
CA THR A 178 1.63 -0.03 4.20
C THR A 178 2.08 -0.46 5.59
N MET A 179 1.13 -0.90 6.39
CA MET A 179 1.37 -1.51 7.69
C MET A 179 0.47 -2.73 7.84
N MET A 180 1.07 -3.89 8.08
CA MET A 180 0.29 -5.07 8.45
C MET A 180 -0.28 -4.82 9.85
N THR A 181 -1.59 -5.00 10.02
CA THR A 181 -2.26 -4.86 11.32
C THR A 181 -2.73 -6.19 11.88
N GLN A 182 -2.88 -7.20 11.01
CA GLN A 182 -3.14 -8.58 11.39
C GLN A 182 -2.51 -9.53 10.35
N GLN A 183 -1.71 -10.46 10.85
CA GLN A 183 -1.11 -11.52 10.04
C GLN A 183 -2.08 -12.72 9.99
N PRO A 184 -2.24 -13.39 8.82
CA PRO A 184 -3.01 -14.63 8.74
C PRO A 184 -2.22 -15.82 9.32
N GLU A 185 -2.86 -16.98 9.46
CA GLU A 185 -2.18 -18.20 9.93
C GLU A 185 -1.14 -18.73 8.92
N ASP A 186 -1.48 -18.75 7.63
CA ASP A 186 -0.57 -19.12 6.56
C ASP A 186 -0.89 -18.35 5.26
N GLY A 187 0.08 -18.33 4.33
CA GLY A 187 -0.03 -17.58 3.09
C GLY A 187 -0.04 -16.06 3.34
N GLY A 188 -0.69 -15.29 2.47
CA GLY A 188 -0.73 -13.83 2.60
C GLY A 188 0.65 -13.16 2.51
N VAL A 189 1.62 -13.86 1.91
CA VAL A 189 3.02 -13.44 1.82
C VAL A 189 3.13 -12.37 0.73
N PHE A 190 3.77 -11.25 1.05
CA PHE A 190 4.10 -10.25 0.04
C PHE A 190 5.31 -10.74 -0.77
N GLU A 191 5.09 -10.95 -2.06
CA GLU A 191 6.11 -11.37 -3.02
C GLU A 191 6.30 -10.29 -4.09
N TYR A 192 7.55 -10.04 -4.48
CA TYR A 192 7.84 -9.04 -5.51
C TYR A 192 9.11 -9.34 -6.30
N CYS A 193 9.17 -8.82 -7.53
CA CYS A 193 10.35 -8.83 -8.39
C CYS A 193 10.82 -7.38 -8.57
N PRO A 194 11.88 -6.95 -7.88
CA PRO A 194 12.31 -5.55 -7.90
C PRO A 194 12.79 -5.13 -9.28
N ASN A 195 12.32 -3.96 -9.74
CA ASN A 195 12.80 -3.32 -10.97
C ASN A 195 12.82 -4.26 -12.20
N ILE A 196 11.87 -5.20 -12.27
CA ILE A 196 11.76 -6.16 -13.38
C ILE A 196 11.48 -5.46 -14.71
N ARG A 197 10.89 -4.25 -14.66
CA ARG A 197 10.69 -3.36 -15.81
C ARG A 197 11.29 -1.98 -15.56
N ASN A 198 11.45 -1.20 -16.62
CA ASN A 198 11.94 0.18 -16.55
C ASN A 198 11.20 1.08 -17.56
N PRO A 199 11.39 2.41 -17.54
CA PRO A 199 10.66 3.33 -18.43
C PRO A 199 10.81 3.09 -19.94
N ARG A 200 11.78 2.28 -20.37
CA ARG A 200 12.04 1.98 -21.79
C ARG A 200 11.71 0.55 -22.17
N ASP A 201 11.43 -0.32 -21.22
CA ASP A 201 11.23 -1.76 -21.46
C ASP A 201 10.34 -2.37 -20.36
N GLU A 202 9.21 -2.93 -20.80
CA GLU A 202 8.24 -3.63 -19.95
C GLU A 202 8.70 -5.04 -19.56
N ASN A 203 9.70 -5.60 -20.26
CA ASN A 203 10.23 -6.95 -20.02
C ASN A 203 9.13 -8.02 -20.00
N TYR A 204 8.26 -8.03 -21.03
CA TYR A 204 7.09 -8.92 -21.09
C TYR A 204 7.46 -10.41 -20.96
N ASP A 205 8.59 -10.83 -21.52
CA ASP A 205 9.03 -12.23 -21.43
C ASP A 205 9.35 -12.63 -19.98
N GLY A 206 10.16 -11.83 -19.27
CA GLY A 206 10.49 -12.09 -17.87
C GLY A 206 9.28 -11.97 -16.94
N VAL A 207 8.42 -10.96 -17.17
CA VAL A 207 7.16 -10.81 -16.42
C VAL A 207 6.25 -12.02 -16.64
N GLY A 208 6.11 -12.48 -17.89
CA GLY A 208 5.34 -13.68 -18.22
C GLY A 208 5.88 -14.94 -17.54
N ALA A 209 7.21 -15.13 -17.53
CA ALA A 209 7.86 -16.25 -16.86
C ALA A 209 7.59 -16.26 -15.34
N VAL A 210 7.64 -15.09 -14.70
CA VAL A 210 7.30 -14.95 -13.26
C VAL A 210 5.83 -15.30 -13.00
N ILE A 211 4.90 -14.79 -13.81
CA ILE A 211 3.46 -15.05 -13.64
C ILE A 211 3.15 -16.54 -13.80
N ARG A 212 3.78 -17.22 -14.77
CA ARG A 212 3.64 -18.68 -14.98
C ARG A 212 4.38 -19.54 -13.96
N GLY A 213 5.19 -18.94 -13.08
CA GLY A 213 5.97 -19.66 -12.07
C GLY A 213 7.21 -20.37 -12.63
N GLU A 214 7.66 -19.99 -13.82
CA GLU A 214 8.85 -20.54 -14.49
C GLU A 214 10.15 -19.92 -13.94
N GLU A 215 10.07 -18.69 -13.43
CA GLU A 215 11.21 -17.96 -12.86
C GLU A 215 10.94 -17.54 -11.41
N THR A 216 11.43 -18.33 -10.46
CA THR A 216 11.22 -18.09 -9.02
C THR A 216 12.42 -17.44 -8.34
N GLU A 217 13.61 -17.48 -8.96
CA GLU A 217 14.85 -16.97 -8.38
C GLU A 217 14.86 -15.43 -8.21
N ARG A 218 14.10 -14.70 -9.03
CA ARG A 218 13.92 -13.23 -8.89
C ARG A 218 12.88 -12.83 -7.85
N VAL A 219 12.04 -13.77 -7.41
CA VAL A 219 10.94 -13.47 -6.50
C VAL A 219 11.48 -13.32 -5.09
N GLN A 220 11.42 -12.10 -4.57
CA GLN A 220 11.70 -11.81 -3.18
C GLN A 220 10.44 -11.97 -2.33
N ARG A 221 10.59 -12.51 -1.11
CA ARG A 221 9.53 -12.67 -0.12
C ARG A 221 9.79 -11.73 1.06
N LEU A 222 8.79 -10.94 1.44
CA LEU A 222 8.85 -10.16 2.67
C LEU A 222 8.13 -10.89 3.80
N ASP A 223 8.88 -11.29 4.82
CA ASP A 223 8.31 -11.58 6.14
C ASP A 223 7.83 -10.25 6.72
N LEU A 224 6.54 -9.93 6.69
CA LEU A 224 5.97 -8.72 7.30
C LEU A 224 5.27 -9.09 8.59
N ARG A 225 5.51 -8.32 9.65
CA ARG A 225 4.89 -8.55 10.97
C ARG A 225 3.91 -7.43 11.30
N PRO A 226 2.90 -7.68 12.13
CA PRO A 226 2.02 -6.63 12.63
C PRO A 226 2.83 -5.46 13.21
N GLY A 227 2.51 -4.24 12.78
CA GLY A 227 3.17 -3.00 13.22
C GLY A 227 4.44 -2.62 12.46
N ASP A 228 4.93 -3.44 11.54
CA ASP A 228 5.99 -3.04 10.61
C ASP A 228 5.47 -2.01 9.60
N LEU A 229 6.28 -0.99 9.28
CA LEU A 229 5.96 -0.01 8.24
C LEU A 229 6.76 -0.33 6.97
N GLN A 230 6.08 -0.67 5.89
CA GLN A 230 6.68 -0.93 4.59
C GLN A 230 6.54 0.29 3.68
N LEU A 231 7.63 0.68 3.02
CA LEU A 231 7.61 1.61 1.89
C LEU A 231 8.04 0.82 0.65
N PHE A 232 7.28 0.94 -0.43
CA PHE A 232 7.49 0.13 -1.63
C PHE A 232 7.24 0.93 -2.92
N LYS A 233 8.13 0.80 -3.90
CA LYS A 233 8.05 1.42 -5.24
C LYS A 233 7.45 0.41 -6.23
N GLY A 234 6.11 0.35 -6.29
CA GLY A 234 5.36 -0.64 -7.07
C GLY A 234 5.27 -0.37 -8.57
N ARG A 235 5.66 0.83 -9.05
CA ARG A 235 5.58 1.16 -10.49
C ARG A 235 6.51 0.30 -11.35
N PHE A 236 7.68 -0.07 -10.84
CA PHE A 236 8.69 -0.87 -11.58
C PHE A 236 8.86 -2.29 -11.07
N SER A 237 8.13 -2.65 -10.02
CA SER A 237 8.28 -3.93 -9.32
C SER A 237 6.97 -4.71 -9.40
N LEU A 238 6.98 -5.84 -10.11
CA LEU A 238 5.85 -6.75 -10.15
C LEU A 238 5.68 -7.35 -8.76
N HIS A 239 4.47 -7.32 -8.20
CA HIS A 239 4.25 -7.79 -6.84
C HIS A 239 2.88 -8.43 -6.64
N ARG A 240 2.75 -9.26 -5.60
CA ARG A 240 1.53 -9.94 -5.23
C ARG A 240 1.46 -10.15 -3.71
N VAL A 241 0.27 -10.50 -3.25
CA VAL A 241 0.03 -11.12 -1.95
C VAL A 241 -0.48 -12.52 -2.21
N THR A 242 0.27 -13.54 -1.79
CA THR A 242 -0.12 -14.94 -1.99
C THR A 242 -1.44 -15.27 -1.29
N ARG A 243 -2.12 -16.31 -1.77
CA ARG A 243 -3.37 -16.80 -1.18
C ARG A 243 -3.29 -16.93 0.33
N VAL A 244 -4.20 -16.25 1.02
CA VAL A 244 -4.40 -16.36 2.47
C VAL A 244 -5.01 -17.72 2.80
N GLN A 245 -4.52 -18.33 3.88
CA GLN A 245 -5.02 -19.60 4.39
C GLN A 245 -5.29 -19.49 5.89
N GLY A 246 -6.48 -19.94 6.29
CA GLY A 246 -6.92 -19.94 7.69
C GLY A 246 -8.00 -18.91 7.99
N ASP A 247 -8.60 -19.05 9.18
CA ASP A 247 -9.77 -18.27 9.58
C ASP A 247 -9.43 -16.79 9.91
N THR A 248 -8.16 -16.48 10.18
CA THR A 248 -7.71 -15.11 10.46
C THR A 248 -7.42 -14.37 9.16
N PRO A 249 -8.16 -13.30 8.84
CA PRO A 249 -7.89 -12.53 7.63
C PRO A 249 -6.56 -11.77 7.75
N ARG A 250 -5.87 -11.62 6.62
CA ARG A 250 -4.75 -10.68 6.49
C ARG A 250 -5.33 -9.26 6.41
N LEU A 251 -4.92 -8.41 7.35
CA LEU A 251 -5.34 -7.01 7.41
C LEU A 251 -4.13 -6.09 7.23
N THR A 252 -4.25 -5.11 6.33
CA THR A 252 -3.16 -4.17 6.02
C THR A 252 -3.71 -2.77 5.83
N ALA A 253 -3.25 -1.83 6.65
CA ALA A 253 -3.49 -0.41 6.43
C ALA A 253 -2.59 0.07 5.28
N ILE A 254 -3.16 0.85 4.37
CA ILE A 254 -2.46 1.46 3.24
C ILE A 254 -2.60 2.97 3.38
N PHE A 255 -1.46 3.66 3.49
CA PHE A 255 -1.33 5.10 3.61
C PHE A 255 -0.94 5.68 2.25
N ALA A 256 -1.89 6.26 1.53
CA ALA A 256 -1.63 6.80 0.21
C ALA A 256 -1.14 8.25 0.31
N TYR A 257 0.06 8.50 -0.20
CA TYR A 257 0.59 9.85 -0.39
C TYR A 257 0.91 10.10 -1.86
N SER A 258 0.95 11.36 -2.27
CA SER A 258 1.30 11.79 -3.63
C SER A 258 2.34 12.91 -3.63
N GLN A 259 3.12 13.02 -4.70
CA GLN A 259 4.05 14.14 -4.90
C GLN A 259 3.32 15.43 -5.32
N ALA A 260 2.11 15.31 -5.87
CA ALA A 260 1.26 16.44 -6.24
C ALA A 260 0.10 16.60 -5.25
N PRO A 261 -0.37 17.83 -4.99
CA PRO A 261 -1.60 18.05 -4.25
C PRO A 261 -2.82 17.62 -5.09
N ASP A 262 -3.95 17.47 -4.42
CA ASP A 262 -5.28 17.31 -5.05
C ASP A 262 -5.43 16.11 -5.99
N VAL A 263 -4.56 15.09 -5.87
CA VAL A 263 -4.64 13.88 -6.68
C VAL A 263 -5.81 13.02 -6.21
N VAL A 264 -6.72 12.74 -7.15
CA VAL A 264 -7.91 11.88 -6.96
C VAL A 264 -7.81 10.69 -7.90
N GLY A 265 -8.22 9.50 -7.46
CA GLY A 265 -8.18 8.26 -8.23
C GLY A 265 -9.05 8.30 -9.50
N ARG A 266 -8.78 7.38 -10.43
CA ARG A 266 -9.59 7.20 -11.64
C ARG A 266 -10.99 6.77 -11.27
N LEU A 267 -12.01 7.40 -11.86
CA LEU A 267 -13.41 7.14 -11.54
C LEU A 267 -13.78 5.65 -11.67
N GLU A 268 -13.36 5.03 -12.78
CA GLU A 268 -13.64 3.62 -13.03
C GLU A 268 -12.94 2.71 -12.02
N ARG A 269 -11.65 2.94 -11.75
CA ARG A 269 -10.88 2.15 -10.78
C ARG A 269 -11.47 2.25 -9.38
N THR A 270 -11.87 3.45 -8.94
CA THR A 270 -12.56 3.67 -7.66
C THR A 270 -13.84 2.86 -7.57
N ARG A 271 -14.72 2.93 -8.60
CA ARG A 271 -15.96 2.15 -8.63
C ARG A 271 -15.67 0.65 -8.52
N GLN A 272 -14.68 0.17 -9.26
CA GLN A 272 -14.34 -1.24 -9.26
C GLN A 272 -13.73 -1.71 -7.92
N LEU A 273 -12.97 -0.88 -7.21
CA LEU A 273 -12.35 -1.24 -5.93
C LEU A 273 -13.30 -1.12 -4.74
N TYR A 274 -14.19 -0.12 -4.75
CA TYR A 274 -14.99 0.26 -3.58
C TYR A 274 -16.50 0.15 -3.79
N GLY A 275 -16.95 -0.23 -5.00
CA GLY A 275 -18.37 -0.41 -5.33
C GLY A 275 -19.15 0.90 -5.49
N ARG A 276 -18.52 2.04 -5.23
CA ARG A 276 -19.12 3.37 -5.24
C ARG A 276 -18.10 4.43 -5.65
N VAL A 277 -18.60 5.62 -5.97
CA VAL A 277 -17.82 6.81 -6.32
C VAL A 277 -18.42 8.02 -5.61
N SER A 278 -17.63 9.07 -5.41
CA SER A 278 -18.09 10.36 -4.88
C SER A 278 -18.19 11.39 -6.01
N GLU A 279 -18.84 12.53 -5.72
CA GLU A 279 -18.86 13.69 -6.61
C GLU A 279 -17.45 14.18 -6.99
N GLN A 280 -16.53 14.19 -6.03
CA GLN A 280 -15.14 14.58 -6.27
C GLN A 280 -14.46 13.71 -7.33
N HIS A 281 -14.77 12.42 -7.41
CA HIS A 281 -14.24 11.53 -8.46
C HIS A 281 -14.80 11.90 -9.84
N MET A 282 -16.11 12.17 -9.94
CA MET A 282 -16.75 12.54 -11.20
C MET A 282 -16.16 13.85 -11.74
N LEU A 283 -16.07 14.86 -10.87
CA LEU A 283 -15.48 16.15 -11.18
C LEU A 283 -13.99 16.06 -11.54
N ALA A 284 -13.23 15.17 -10.90
CA ALA A 284 -11.82 14.97 -11.20
C ALA A 284 -11.61 14.30 -12.57
N GLU A 285 -12.47 13.34 -12.96
CA GLU A 285 -12.38 12.69 -14.27
C GLU A 285 -12.71 13.65 -15.41
N GLU A 286 -13.69 14.53 -15.24
CA GLU A 286 -14.03 15.59 -16.22
C GLU A 286 -12.87 16.54 -16.49
N ARG A 287 -12.06 16.85 -15.47
CA ARG A 287 -10.89 17.75 -15.57
C ARG A 287 -9.62 17.06 -16.05
N ARG A 288 -9.62 15.74 -16.20
CA ARG A 288 -8.39 14.96 -16.36
C ARG A 288 -7.84 15.11 -17.78
N GLU A 289 -6.69 15.77 -17.90
CA GLU A 289 -5.91 15.75 -19.14
C GLU A 289 -5.28 14.36 -19.35
N LYS A 290 -5.14 13.93 -20.60
CA LYS A 290 -4.44 12.67 -20.92
C LYS A 290 -2.95 12.82 -20.57
N ARG A 291 -2.42 11.94 -19.71
CA ARG A 291 -0.99 11.89 -19.36
C ARG A 291 -0.13 11.56 -20.57
N THR A 292 1.12 12.04 -20.56
CA THR A 292 2.04 12.03 -21.70
C THR A 292 3.14 10.97 -21.63
N ASP A 293 3.18 10.10 -20.61
CA ASP A 293 4.10 8.95 -20.58
C ASP A 293 3.48 7.73 -21.30
N GLY A 294 4.27 7.03 -22.10
CA GLY A 294 3.81 5.95 -22.99
C GLY A 294 3.57 4.59 -22.29
N LEU A 295 3.43 4.58 -20.97
CA LEU A 295 3.19 3.36 -20.18
C LEU A 295 1.69 3.11 -20.04
N ILE A 296 1.32 1.83 -19.90
CA ILE A 296 -0.08 1.42 -19.71
C ILE A 296 -0.50 1.65 -18.25
N ASP A 297 -1.66 2.33 -18.06
CA ASP A 297 -2.30 2.69 -16.78
C ASP A 297 -3.14 1.54 -16.18
#